data_AF-A0AAP0KA55-F1
#
_entry.id   AF-A0AAP0KA55-F1
#
_cell.length_a   1.000
_cell.length_b   1.000
_cell.length_c   1.000
_cell.angle_alpha   90.00
_cell.angle_beta   90.00
_cell.angle_gamma   90.00
#
_symmetry.space_group_name_H-M   'P 1'
#
loop_
_entity.id
_entity.type
_entity.pdbx_description
1 polymer ?
#
loop_
_entity_poly.entity_id
_entity_poly.type
_entity_poly.pdbx_seq_one_letter_code
_entity_poly.pdbx_strand_id
1 'polypeptide(L)'
;MDNASNEPKDSILSCAQCGKPAHLQCPKCVELKLSREGAAFCSQDCFKAAWTSHKSVHLKAKLSTAGVPDGSISASHKEGWLYCLKKGKSRTPTLPYFDWTGTLRPYPISGRRAVPDHIEKPDWAADGIPKIEPNSDLQNIVEIKTQEQIEKMRETCRIAREVLDAAARVIKPGVTTDEIDAVVHEATIAAGKRVVIILNRLLLFFITDQLMKSFAMEFQMPGDLNETYFVGNVDEASQQLVRCTYECLEKAISIVKPGVRFREVGEVINRHASMSGFSVRTYAAGVWRDRLWPDGWTAATADGKRSAQFEHTLLVTETGVEVLTARLPTSPKMFPWLNA
;
A
#
# COMPACT_ATOMS: atom_id res chain seq x y z
N MET A 1 -1.57 -46.13 43.06
CA MET A 1 -1.39 -44.67 43.26
C MET A 1 -0.41 -44.25 42.19
N ASP A 2 -0.95 -43.89 41.03
CA ASP A 2 -0.20 -44.09 39.79
C ASP A 2 0.38 -42.75 39.34
N ASN A 3 1.70 -42.69 39.33
CA ASN A 3 2.44 -41.47 39.14
C ASN A 3 2.56 -41.16 37.65
N ALA A 4 1.61 -40.38 37.12
CA ALA A 4 1.56 -40.04 35.70
C ALA A 4 2.70 -39.08 35.31
N SER A 5 3.70 -39.62 34.61
CA SER A 5 4.79 -38.86 34.01
C SER A 5 4.26 -37.91 32.92
N ASN A 6 4.50 -36.62 33.11
CA ASN A 6 3.98 -35.53 32.28
C ASN A 6 4.90 -35.28 31.07
N GLU A 7 4.62 -35.87 29.91
CA GLU A 7 5.32 -35.55 28.66
C GLU A 7 4.81 -34.23 28.05
N PRO A 8 5.71 -33.35 27.56
CA PRO A 8 5.30 -32.13 26.88
C PRO A 8 4.76 -32.45 25.48
N LYS A 9 3.51 -32.08 25.20
CA LYS A 9 2.93 -32.19 23.86
C LYS A 9 3.66 -31.26 22.89
N ASP A 10 4.49 -31.82 22.00
CA ASP A 10 5.03 -31.10 20.85
C ASP A 10 3.87 -30.55 20.01
N SER A 11 3.84 -29.22 19.83
CA SER A 11 2.84 -28.58 18.99
C SER A 11 3.16 -28.85 17.52
N ILE A 12 2.27 -29.57 16.83
CA ILE A 12 2.41 -29.86 15.39
C ILE A 12 2.27 -28.54 14.62
N LEU A 13 3.39 -27.98 14.20
CA LEU A 13 3.44 -26.74 13.43
C LEU A 13 2.98 -26.97 11.98
N SER A 14 2.32 -25.96 11.40
CA SER A 14 1.89 -25.99 10.00
C SER A 14 2.94 -25.37 9.07
N CYS A 15 3.10 -25.94 7.88
CA CYS A 15 4.03 -25.47 6.86
C CYS A 15 3.63 -24.09 6.34
N ALA A 16 4.55 -23.13 6.42
CA ALA A 16 4.32 -21.74 6.04
C ALA A 16 3.93 -21.54 4.55
N GLN A 17 4.20 -22.52 3.69
CA GLN A 17 3.89 -22.47 2.25
C GLN A 17 2.59 -23.19 1.86
N CYS A 18 2.20 -24.26 2.57
CA CYS A 18 1.14 -25.16 2.11
C CYS A 18 0.24 -25.75 3.22
N GLY A 19 0.39 -25.31 4.47
CA GLY A 19 -0.45 -25.71 5.61
C GLY A 19 -0.25 -27.14 6.14
N LYS A 20 0.41 -28.04 5.40
CA LYS A 20 0.70 -29.41 5.85
C LYS A 20 1.58 -29.46 7.11
N PRO A 21 1.53 -30.53 7.93
CA PRO A 21 2.42 -30.69 9.08
C PRO A 21 3.90 -30.48 8.72
N ALA A 22 4.57 -29.61 9.48
CA ALA A 22 5.95 -29.21 9.26
C ALA A 22 6.91 -29.92 10.22
N HIS A 23 8.06 -30.33 9.68
CA HIS A 23 9.13 -31.03 10.43
C HIS A 23 10.52 -30.45 10.14
N LEU A 24 10.64 -29.52 9.18
CA LEU A 24 11.85 -28.75 8.90
C LEU A 24 11.67 -27.31 9.39
N GLN A 25 12.77 -26.65 9.77
CA GLN A 25 12.79 -25.26 10.20
C GLN A 25 13.92 -24.51 9.51
N CYS A 26 13.74 -23.21 9.20
CA CYS A 26 14.81 -22.39 8.64
C CYS A 26 16.03 -22.32 9.59
N PRO A 27 17.24 -22.76 9.18
CA PRO A 27 18.43 -22.73 10.04
C PRO A 27 18.78 -21.32 10.55
N LYS A 28 18.55 -20.28 9.72
CA LYS A 28 18.81 -18.90 10.13
C LYS A 28 17.81 -18.39 11.18
N CYS A 29 16.57 -18.88 11.21
CA CYS A 29 15.64 -18.58 12.30
C CYS A 29 16.07 -19.24 13.62
N VAL A 30 16.62 -20.46 13.57
CA VAL A 30 17.15 -21.15 14.75
C VAL A 30 18.35 -20.39 15.32
N GLU A 31 19.30 -20.02 14.47
CA GLU A 31 20.48 -19.22 14.84
C GLU A 31 20.10 -17.87 15.46
N LEU A 32 19.09 -17.19 14.90
CA LEU A 32 18.60 -15.89 15.37
C LEU A 32 17.53 -15.99 16.48
N LYS A 33 17.24 -17.18 17.02
CA LYS A 33 16.23 -17.45 18.06
C LYS A 33 14.83 -16.87 17.75
N LEU A 34 14.43 -16.87 16.49
CA LEU A 34 13.12 -16.38 16.04
C LEU A 34 12.02 -17.44 16.25
N SER A 35 10.75 -17.01 16.34
CA SER A 35 9.61 -17.92 16.52
C SER A 35 9.58 -19.00 15.43
N ARG A 36 9.17 -20.20 15.81
CA ARG A 36 9.01 -21.35 14.91
C ARG A 36 7.75 -21.22 14.03
N GLU A 37 6.78 -20.44 14.49
CA GLU A 37 5.51 -20.17 13.82
C GLU A 37 5.75 -19.35 12.54
N GLY A 38 5.32 -19.86 11.38
CA GLY A 38 5.62 -19.24 10.07
C GLY A 38 7.07 -19.42 9.58
N ALA A 39 7.90 -20.17 10.31
CA ALA A 39 9.28 -20.52 9.93
C ALA A 39 9.52 -22.04 9.77
N ALA A 40 8.43 -22.82 9.77
CA ALA A 40 8.42 -24.27 9.65
C ALA A 40 7.92 -24.71 8.26
N PHE A 41 8.50 -25.79 7.73
CA PHE A 41 8.27 -26.32 6.38
C PHE A 41 8.11 -27.84 6.37
N CYS A 42 7.36 -28.38 5.41
CA CYS A 42 7.17 -29.83 5.24
C CYS A 42 8.11 -30.47 4.20
N SER A 43 8.90 -29.68 3.46
CA SER A 43 9.92 -30.16 2.53
C SER A 43 10.91 -29.05 2.15
N GLN A 44 12.05 -29.44 1.60
CA GLN A 44 13.07 -28.50 1.09
C GLN A 44 12.55 -27.66 -0.08
N ASP A 45 11.60 -28.18 -0.87
CA ASP A 45 11.02 -27.46 -2.00
C ASP A 45 9.98 -26.43 -1.55
N CYS A 46 9.19 -26.73 -0.51
CA CYS A 46 8.36 -25.72 0.15
C CYS A 46 9.20 -24.60 0.78
N PHE A 47 10.36 -24.92 1.35
CA PHE A 47 11.32 -23.91 1.84
C PHE A 47 11.85 -23.02 0.70
N LYS A 48 12.30 -23.62 -0.42
CA LYS A 48 12.78 -22.86 -1.59
C LYS A 48 11.70 -21.97 -2.21
N ALA A 49 10.47 -22.49 -2.37
CA ALA A 49 9.34 -21.74 -2.92
C ALA A 49 8.94 -20.55 -2.04
N ALA A 50 9.02 -20.71 -0.71
CA ALA A 50 8.76 -19.64 0.25
C ALA A 50 9.98 -18.72 0.50
N TRP A 51 11.17 -19.03 -0.01
CA TRP A 51 12.41 -18.33 0.36
C TRP A 51 12.38 -16.84 0.00
N THR A 52 11.77 -16.48 -1.14
CA THR A 52 11.66 -15.10 -1.63
C THR A 52 10.87 -14.21 -0.67
N SER A 53 9.78 -14.71 -0.08
CA SER A 53 8.99 -13.99 0.93
C SER A 53 9.56 -14.13 2.34
N HIS A 54 9.99 -15.34 2.74
CA HIS A 54 10.47 -15.64 4.08
C HIS A 54 11.78 -14.92 4.45
N LYS A 55 12.70 -14.72 3.50
CA LYS A 55 14.01 -14.07 3.77
C LYS A 55 13.89 -12.67 4.38
N SER A 56 12.77 -11.98 4.13
CA SER A 56 12.45 -10.66 4.69
C SER A 56 12.40 -10.66 6.23
N VAL A 57 11.97 -11.77 6.83
CA VAL A 57 11.82 -11.93 8.29
C VAL A 57 13.18 -11.85 9.01
N HIS A 58 14.26 -12.33 8.38
CA HIS A 58 15.61 -12.27 8.95
C HIS A 58 16.18 -10.85 9.00
N LEU A 59 15.73 -9.94 8.14
CA LEU A 59 16.21 -8.55 8.11
C LEU A 59 15.80 -7.79 9.37
N LYS A 60 14.58 -8.03 9.87
CA LYS A 60 14.06 -7.46 11.12
C LYS A 60 14.90 -7.85 12.34
N ALA A 61 15.42 -9.08 12.37
CA ALA A 61 16.22 -9.61 13.47
C ALA A 61 17.63 -8.99 13.53
N LYS A 62 18.27 -8.77 12.38
CA LYS A 62 19.59 -8.09 12.31
C LYS A 62 19.56 -6.65 12.81
N LEU A 63 18.39 -5.99 12.77
CA LEU A 63 18.20 -4.62 13.24
C LEU A 63 17.93 -4.51 14.75
N SER A 64 17.70 -5.63 15.45
CA SER A 64 17.25 -5.63 16.86
C SER A 64 18.31 -6.12 17.87
N THR A 65 19.50 -6.51 17.43
CA THR A 65 20.59 -7.01 18.30
C THR A 65 21.55 -5.94 18.84
N ALA A 66 21.13 -4.66 18.85
CA ALA A 66 21.86 -3.56 19.47
C ALA A 66 20.97 -2.82 20.51
N GLY A 67 21.10 -3.15 21.80
CA GLY A 67 20.55 -2.38 22.94
C GLY A 67 21.70 -1.83 23.82
N VAL A 68 21.58 -1.26 25.02
CA VAL A 68 20.52 -0.92 26.04
C VAL A 68 21.22 0.13 26.99
N PRO A 69 20.60 0.94 27.92
CA PRO A 69 19.20 1.06 28.38
C PRO A 69 18.62 2.52 28.51
N ASP A 70 17.36 2.58 28.97
CA ASP A 70 16.63 3.54 29.86
C ASP A 70 16.90 5.08 29.91
N GLY A 71 15.82 5.85 30.14
CA GLY A 71 15.91 7.14 30.85
C GLY A 71 15.88 8.47 30.08
N SER A 72 14.98 8.70 29.11
CA SER A 72 14.33 10.01 28.81
C SER A 72 13.67 10.05 27.42
N ILE A 73 12.58 10.82 27.28
CA ILE A 73 11.93 11.06 25.97
C ILE A 73 12.70 12.11 25.19
N SER A 74 13.85 11.71 24.65
CA SER A 74 14.50 12.39 23.53
C SER A 74 14.08 11.69 22.25
N ALA A 75 13.59 12.45 21.26
CA ALA A 75 13.29 11.89 19.95
C ALA A 75 14.61 11.42 19.31
N SER A 76 14.87 10.11 19.35
CA SER A 76 16.02 9.51 18.70
C SER A 76 15.89 9.68 17.19
N HIS A 77 16.45 10.79 16.68
CA HIS A 77 16.60 11.00 15.24
C HIS A 77 17.37 9.80 14.69
N LYS A 78 16.69 8.93 13.93
CA LYS A 78 17.36 7.95 13.07
C LYS A 78 18.30 8.76 12.17
N GLU A 79 19.59 8.48 12.26
CA GLU A 79 20.63 9.35 11.71
C GLU A 79 20.38 9.59 10.20
N GLY A 80 20.43 10.86 9.78
CA GLY A 80 20.13 11.27 8.40
C GLY A 80 18.65 11.35 8.00
N TRP A 81 17.68 11.04 8.87
CA TRP A 81 16.26 11.24 8.57
C TRP A 81 15.85 12.71 8.67
N LEU A 82 15.13 13.22 7.66
CA LEU A 82 14.77 14.64 7.54
C LEU A 82 13.31 14.81 7.08
N TYR A 83 12.68 15.93 7.44
CA TYR A 83 11.36 16.32 6.92
C TYR A 83 11.48 16.79 5.46
N CYS A 84 10.51 16.43 4.61
CA CYS A 84 10.43 16.88 3.23
C CYS A 84 9.65 18.19 3.07
N LEU A 85 10.14 19.06 2.18
CA LEU A 85 9.55 20.35 1.84
C LEU A 85 9.57 20.57 0.32
N LYS A 86 8.65 21.43 -0.17
CA LYS A 86 8.65 21.92 -1.57
C LYS A 86 8.72 20.79 -2.61
N LYS A 87 7.79 19.85 -2.52
CA LYS A 87 7.69 18.65 -3.37
C LYS A 87 8.92 17.74 -3.33
N GLY A 88 9.58 17.67 -2.17
CA GLY A 88 10.80 16.89 -1.96
C GLY A 88 12.10 17.56 -2.43
N LYS A 89 12.02 18.77 -3.03
CA LYS A 89 13.19 19.53 -3.52
C LYS A 89 14.08 20.09 -2.40
N SER A 90 13.59 20.08 -1.16
CA SER A 90 14.34 20.51 0.02
C SER A 90 14.00 19.63 1.21
N ARG A 91 14.96 19.47 2.13
CA ARG A 91 14.81 18.70 3.36
C ARG A 91 15.32 19.52 4.55
N THR A 92 14.74 19.31 5.72
CA THR A 92 15.10 20.03 6.97
C THR A 92 15.11 19.09 8.17
N PRO A 93 15.99 19.28 9.17
CA PRO A 93 15.94 18.52 10.43
C PRO A 93 14.82 19.01 11.37
N THR A 94 14.28 20.21 11.17
CA THR A 94 13.24 20.81 12.00
C THR A 94 11.83 20.60 11.41
N LEU A 95 10.84 20.36 12.28
CA LEU A 95 9.44 20.30 11.87
C LEU A 95 9.02 21.67 11.29
N PRO A 96 8.52 21.76 10.04
CA PRO A 96 8.03 23.01 9.50
C PRO A 96 6.81 23.52 10.27
N TYR A 97 6.71 24.84 10.44
CA TYR A 97 5.49 25.47 10.95
C TYR A 97 4.35 25.33 9.92
N PHE A 98 3.17 24.92 10.37
CA PHE A 98 1.93 24.90 9.61
C PHE A 98 0.73 24.83 10.55
N ASP A 99 -0.41 25.40 10.14
CA ASP A 99 -1.66 25.33 10.88
C ASP A 99 -2.38 24.00 10.54
N TRP A 100 -1.97 22.92 11.21
CA TRP A 100 -2.49 21.57 10.98
C TRP A 100 -3.98 21.46 11.33
N THR A 101 -4.77 20.81 10.46
CA THR A 101 -6.23 20.69 10.61
C THR A 101 -6.69 19.58 11.54
N GLY A 102 -5.80 18.64 11.88
CA GLY A 102 -6.07 17.50 12.77
C GLY A 102 -4.88 17.19 13.68
N THR A 103 -4.86 16.00 14.26
CA THR A 103 -3.83 15.53 15.21
C THR A 103 -2.53 15.06 14.56
N LEU A 104 -2.61 14.57 13.33
CA LEU A 104 -1.45 14.06 12.58
C LEU A 104 -0.40 15.14 12.31
N ARG A 105 0.88 14.78 12.44
CA ARG A 105 2.03 15.58 12.03
C ARG A 105 2.89 14.81 11.01
N PRO A 106 3.63 15.49 10.11
CA PRO A 106 4.66 14.81 9.35
C PRO A 106 5.76 14.31 10.31
N TYR A 107 6.51 13.31 9.86
CA TYR A 107 7.66 12.77 10.56
C TYR A 107 8.86 12.77 9.60
N PRO A 108 10.11 12.84 10.07
CA PRO A 108 11.27 12.66 9.21
C PRO A 108 11.19 11.34 8.42
N ILE A 109 11.77 11.31 7.22
CA ILE A 109 11.83 10.11 6.38
C ILE A 109 13.27 9.79 5.95
N SER A 110 13.52 8.56 5.52
CA SER A 110 14.82 8.10 5.05
C SER A 110 15.28 8.78 3.75
N GLY A 111 16.54 8.53 3.36
CA GLY A 111 17.08 8.96 2.07
C GLY A 111 16.33 8.34 0.89
N ARG A 112 16.39 8.98 -0.29
CA ARG A 112 15.80 8.42 -1.51
C ARG A 112 16.42 7.04 -1.79
N ARG A 113 15.57 6.01 -1.96
CA ARG A 113 16.01 4.66 -2.34
C ARG A 113 16.45 4.64 -3.80
N ALA A 114 17.53 3.91 -4.10
CA ALA A 114 18.07 3.80 -5.45
C ALA A 114 17.28 2.77 -6.27
N VAL A 115 17.10 3.04 -7.57
CA VAL A 115 16.52 2.11 -8.54
C VAL A 115 17.66 1.61 -9.44
N PRO A 116 17.88 0.29 -9.59
CA PRO A 116 18.95 -0.27 -10.42
C PRO A 116 18.92 0.24 -11.87
N ASP A 117 20.11 0.43 -12.47
CA ASP A 117 20.24 1.05 -13.79
C ASP A 117 19.75 0.19 -14.97
N HIS A 118 19.55 -1.11 -14.76
CA HIS A 118 18.95 -2.00 -15.75
C HIS A 118 17.42 -1.87 -15.84
N ILE A 119 16.78 -1.20 -14.87
CA ILE A 119 15.34 -0.92 -14.91
C ILE A 119 15.13 0.35 -15.73
N GLU A 120 14.24 0.28 -16.72
CA GLU A 120 13.86 1.42 -17.56
C GLU A 120 13.18 2.50 -16.70
N LYS A 121 13.64 3.74 -16.85
CA LYS A 121 13.20 4.89 -16.05
C LYS A 121 12.41 5.87 -16.93
N PRO A 122 11.32 6.46 -16.44
CA PRO A 122 10.55 7.47 -17.16
C PRO A 122 11.35 8.76 -17.35
N ASP A 123 10.85 9.61 -18.23
CA ASP A 123 11.37 10.95 -18.52
C ASP A 123 11.49 11.86 -17.28
N TRP A 124 10.61 11.66 -16.28
CA TRP A 124 10.58 12.40 -15.01
C TRP A 124 11.37 11.77 -13.85
N ALA A 125 12.02 10.62 -14.01
CA ALA A 125 12.66 9.90 -12.90
C ALA A 125 13.78 10.69 -12.18
N ALA A 126 14.43 11.62 -12.90
CA ALA A 126 15.55 12.38 -12.38
C ALA A 126 15.11 13.61 -11.56
N ASP A 127 14.10 14.34 -12.05
CA ASP A 127 13.73 15.69 -11.61
C ASP A 127 12.29 15.80 -11.07
N GLY A 128 11.46 14.77 -11.27
CA GLY A 128 10.04 14.75 -10.89
C GLY A 128 9.15 15.63 -11.77
N ILE A 129 9.58 15.95 -13.00
CA ILE A 129 8.84 16.80 -13.94
C ILE A 129 8.50 16.00 -15.19
N PRO A 130 7.23 15.63 -15.44
CA PRO A 130 6.83 14.96 -16.67
C PRO A 130 7.02 15.91 -17.85
N LYS A 131 7.70 15.44 -18.90
CA LYS A 131 8.06 16.20 -20.11
C LYS A 131 7.16 15.80 -21.28
N ILE A 132 6.76 14.54 -21.34
CA ILE A 132 5.89 13.99 -22.39
C ILE A 132 4.42 14.32 -22.13
N GLU A 133 3.92 14.00 -20.92
CA GLU A 133 2.50 14.13 -20.55
C GLU A 133 1.91 15.54 -20.81
N PRO A 134 2.56 16.67 -20.43
CA PRO A 134 1.97 18.00 -20.57
C PRO A 134 1.68 18.44 -22.01
N ASN A 135 2.32 17.82 -23.00
CA ASN A 135 2.16 18.13 -24.43
C ASN A 135 1.52 16.96 -25.21
N SER A 136 0.96 15.97 -24.53
CA SER A 136 0.35 14.80 -25.16
C SER A 136 -1.12 15.05 -25.53
N ASP A 137 -1.50 14.72 -26.76
CA ASP A 137 -2.90 14.72 -27.22
C ASP A 137 -3.82 13.84 -26.34
N LEU A 138 -3.23 12.84 -25.65
CA LEU A 138 -3.92 11.93 -24.72
C LEU A 138 -4.53 12.63 -23.51
N GLN A 139 -4.17 13.89 -23.21
CA GLN A 139 -4.89 14.68 -22.20
C GLN A 139 -6.35 14.98 -22.60
N ASN A 140 -6.64 15.02 -23.90
CA ASN A 140 -7.96 15.39 -24.43
C ASN A 140 -8.64 14.24 -25.20
N ILE A 141 -7.91 13.15 -25.48
CA ILE A 141 -8.36 12.04 -26.33
C ILE A 141 -8.19 10.72 -25.57
N VAL A 142 -9.29 9.97 -25.44
CA VAL A 142 -9.25 8.60 -24.90
C VAL A 142 -8.74 7.65 -26.00
N GLU A 143 -7.55 7.10 -25.80
CA GLU A 143 -6.92 6.14 -26.72
C GLU A 143 -7.65 4.80 -26.74
N ILE A 144 -7.99 4.30 -27.93
CA ILE A 144 -8.42 2.91 -28.13
C ILE A 144 -7.17 2.03 -28.18
N LYS A 145 -6.98 1.19 -27.15
CA LYS A 145 -5.77 0.36 -27.01
C LYS A 145 -5.77 -0.81 -27.99
N THR A 146 -4.61 -1.13 -28.53
CA THR A 146 -4.37 -2.37 -29.30
C THR A 146 -4.31 -3.59 -28.37
N GLN A 147 -4.52 -4.79 -28.92
CA GLN A 147 -4.42 -6.04 -28.15
C GLN A 147 -3.07 -6.20 -27.44
N GLU A 148 -1.96 -5.86 -28.11
CA GLU A 148 -0.61 -5.91 -27.53
C GLU A 148 -0.44 -4.92 -26.37
N GLN A 149 -1.01 -3.71 -26.49
CA GLN A 149 -1.05 -2.76 -25.37
C GLN A 149 -1.87 -3.34 -24.21
N ILE A 150 -3.07 -3.86 -24.47
CA ILE A 150 -3.97 -4.44 -23.46
C ILE A 150 -3.28 -5.58 -22.69
N GLU A 151 -2.56 -6.47 -23.36
CA GLU A 151 -1.83 -7.57 -22.72
C GLU A 151 -0.72 -7.04 -21.79
N LYS A 152 0.00 -5.99 -22.22
CA LYS A 152 0.97 -5.28 -21.36
C LYS A 152 0.30 -4.57 -20.18
N MET A 153 -0.90 -4.01 -20.35
CA MET A 153 -1.69 -3.44 -19.26
C MET A 153 -2.09 -4.52 -18.24
N ARG A 154 -2.70 -5.64 -18.69
CA ARG A 154 -3.07 -6.78 -17.83
C ARG A 154 -1.90 -7.28 -17.00
N GLU A 155 -0.73 -7.46 -17.60
CA GLU A 155 0.46 -7.88 -16.86
C GLU A 155 0.94 -6.82 -15.86
N THR A 156 1.01 -5.56 -16.25
CA THR A 156 1.46 -4.47 -15.37
C THR A 156 0.52 -4.30 -14.18
N CYS A 157 -0.80 -4.34 -14.41
CA CYS A 157 -1.84 -4.30 -13.39
C CYS A 157 -1.76 -5.48 -12.41
N ARG A 158 -1.50 -6.71 -12.90
CA ARG A 158 -1.32 -7.89 -12.04
C ARG A 158 -0.12 -7.71 -11.10
N ILE A 159 1.00 -7.19 -11.62
CA ILE A 159 2.19 -6.95 -10.80
C ILE A 159 1.92 -5.85 -9.77
N ALA A 160 1.26 -4.76 -10.16
CA ALA A 160 0.89 -3.68 -9.24
C ALA A 160 -0.01 -4.19 -8.08
N ARG A 161 -0.94 -5.13 -8.38
CA ARG A 161 -1.70 -5.88 -7.38
C ARG A 161 -0.81 -6.73 -6.47
N GLU A 162 0.11 -7.53 -7.01
CA GLU A 162 1.04 -8.33 -6.21
C GLU A 162 1.90 -7.46 -5.25
N VAL A 163 2.31 -6.28 -5.70
CA VAL A 163 3.07 -5.30 -4.89
C VAL A 163 2.18 -4.66 -3.81
N LEU A 164 0.95 -4.24 -4.12
CA LEU A 164 0.01 -3.74 -3.11
C LEU A 164 -0.31 -4.81 -2.06
N ASP A 165 -0.48 -6.06 -2.47
CA ASP A 165 -0.70 -7.19 -1.57
C ASP A 165 0.52 -7.48 -0.67
N ALA A 166 1.75 -7.20 -1.14
CA ALA A 166 2.96 -7.27 -0.32
C ALA A 166 2.98 -6.16 0.75
N ALA A 167 2.58 -4.93 0.39
CA ALA A 167 2.40 -3.84 1.34
C ALA A 167 1.34 -4.19 2.41
N ALA A 168 0.17 -4.67 1.99
CA ALA A 168 -0.94 -5.02 2.86
C ALA A 168 -0.55 -6.03 3.98
N ARG A 169 0.32 -6.99 3.67
CA ARG A 169 0.79 -8.01 4.64
C ARG A 169 1.66 -7.47 5.76
N VAL A 170 2.25 -6.29 5.61
CA VAL A 170 3.12 -5.68 6.65
C VAL A 170 2.41 -4.62 7.48
N ILE A 171 1.18 -4.23 7.12
CA ILE A 171 0.35 -3.26 7.85
C ILE A 171 -0.05 -3.81 9.22
N LYS A 172 0.43 -3.16 10.29
CA LYS A 172 0.06 -3.42 11.70
C LYS A 172 0.57 -2.28 12.61
N PRO A 173 0.04 -2.15 13.84
CA PRO A 173 0.53 -1.17 14.81
C PRO A 173 2.05 -1.23 14.99
N GLY A 174 2.68 -0.06 15.09
CA GLY A 174 4.13 0.08 15.29
C GLY A 174 5.00 -0.04 14.03
N VAL A 175 4.44 -0.37 12.86
CA VAL A 175 5.17 -0.30 11.59
C VAL A 175 5.06 1.10 11.01
N THR A 176 6.19 1.70 10.64
CA THR A 176 6.24 3.03 10.00
C THR A 176 6.00 2.93 8.51
N THR A 177 5.53 4.01 7.88
CA THR A 177 5.32 4.00 6.42
C THR A 177 6.61 4.02 5.61
N ASP A 178 7.72 4.45 6.19
CA ASP A 178 9.03 4.33 5.54
C ASP A 178 9.43 2.85 5.42
N GLU A 179 9.06 2.02 6.40
CA GLU A 179 9.26 0.56 6.33
C GLU A 179 8.31 -0.11 5.33
N ILE A 180 7.08 0.39 5.17
CA ILE A 180 6.14 -0.15 4.17
C ILE A 180 6.56 0.30 2.75
N ASP A 181 6.98 1.55 2.59
CA ASP A 181 7.66 2.06 1.39
C ASP A 181 8.88 1.20 1.02
N ALA A 182 9.72 0.82 1.99
CA ALA A 182 10.83 -0.11 1.73
C ALA A 182 10.36 -1.48 1.19
N VAL A 183 9.27 -2.04 1.73
CA VAL A 183 8.71 -3.32 1.27
C VAL A 183 8.17 -3.19 -0.16
N VAL A 184 7.48 -2.09 -0.48
CA VAL A 184 7.00 -1.81 -1.84
C VAL A 184 8.18 -1.63 -2.80
N HIS A 185 9.27 -0.98 -2.37
CA HIS A 185 10.47 -0.75 -3.19
C HIS A 185 11.11 -2.06 -3.62
N GLU A 186 11.40 -2.92 -2.64
CA GLU A 186 12.02 -4.22 -2.88
C GLU A 186 11.09 -5.16 -3.65
N ALA A 187 9.78 -5.14 -3.39
CA ALA A 187 8.80 -5.92 -4.16
C ALA A 187 8.74 -5.47 -5.63
N THR A 188 8.81 -4.16 -5.87
CA THR A 188 8.78 -3.59 -7.22
C THR A 188 10.06 -3.90 -8.00
N ILE A 189 11.24 -3.77 -7.36
CA ILE A 189 12.51 -4.20 -7.97
C ILE A 189 12.50 -5.70 -8.26
N ALA A 190 12.03 -6.52 -7.30
CA ALA A 190 12.01 -7.97 -7.44
C ALA A 190 11.07 -8.47 -8.57
N ALA A 191 10.03 -7.69 -8.92
CA ALA A 191 9.17 -8.00 -10.07
C ALA A 191 9.89 -7.83 -11.43
N GLY A 192 11.05 -7.14 -11.48
CA GLY A 192 11.99 -7.18 -12.61
C GLY A 192 11.49 -6.62 -13.94
N LYS A 193 10.37 -5.88 -13.94
CA LYS A 193 9.79 -5.26 -15.14
C LYS A 193 9.88 -3.73 -15.06
N ARG A 194 9.36 -3.05 -16.10
CA ARG A 194 9.18 -1.58 -16.20
C ARG A 194 8.19 -1.02 -15.16
N VAL A 195 8.13 -1.58 -13.96
CA VAL A 195 7.30 -1.04 -12.88
C VAL A 195 8.08 0.13 -12.32
N VAL A 196 7.80 1.29 -12.89
CA VAL A 196 8.39 2.55 -12.50
C VAL A 196 7.99 2.85 -11.06
N ILE A 197 8.99 2.88 -10.20
CA ILE A 197 8.84 3.13 -8.78
C ILE A 197 8.51 4.62 -8.55
N ILE A 198 7.23 4.93 -8.31
CA ILE A 198 6.85 6.10 -7.51
C ILE A 198 6.82 5.68 -6.04
N LEU A 199 8.01 5.56 -5.47
CA LEU A 199 8.20 5.59 -4.01
C LEU A 199 8.84 6.91 -3.62
N ASN A 200 7.98 7.93 -3.75
CA ASN A 200 8.06 9.20 -3.05
C ASN A 200 6.65 9.80 -2.79
N ARG A 201 5.57 9.06 -3.09
CA ARG A 201 4.18 9.43 -2.80
C ARG A 201 3.45 8.25 -2.17
N LEU A 202 3.37 8.26 -0.84
CA LEU A 202 2.10 7.86 -0.22
C LEU A 202 1.16 9.06 -0.40
N LEU A 203 0.16 8.97 -1.26
CA LEU A 203 -1.01 9.84 -1.16
C LEU A 203 -1.88 9.30 -0.02
N LEU A 204 -2.33 10.21 0.85
CA LEU A 204 -2.51 9.90 2.27
C LEU A 204 -3.87 10.36 2.79
N PHE A 205 -4.85 9.44 2.76
CA PHE A 205 -6.23 9.73 3.18
C PHE A 205 -6.56 9.04 4.50
N PHE A 206 -6.53 9.81 5.58
CA PHE A 206 -6.43 9.34 6.96
C PHE A 206 -7.69 8.73 7.56
N ILE A 207 -7.52 7.65 8.33
CA ILE A 207 -8.54 7.05 9.18
C ILE A 207 -7.95 6.75 10.57
N THR A 208 -8.33 7.56 11.57
CA THR A 208 -8.00 7.47 13.01
C THR A 208 -6.60 7.93 13.48
N ASP A 209 -6.50 8.00 14.81
CA ASP A 209 -5.75 9.00 15.59
C ASP A 209 -4.39 8.49 16.10
N GLN A 210 -3.99 7.28 15.70
CA GLN A 210 -2.68 6.70 16.02
C GLN A 210 -2.07 6.03 14.79
N LEU A 211 -1.07 6.68 14.19
CA LEU A 211 -0.20 6.13 13.14
C LEU A 211 -0.92 5.45 11.95
N MET A 212 -2.05 6.02 11.52
CA MET A 212 -2.85 5.51 10.41
C MET A 212 -2.60 6.27 9.10
N LYS A 213 -1.50 5.94 8.45
CA LYS A 213 -1.18 6.45 7.12
C LYS A 213 -1.76 5.50 6.05
N SER A 214 -2.83 5.91 5.36
CA SER A 214 -3.37 5.16 4.22
C SER A 214 -2.47 5.25 2.99
N PHE A 215 -2.53 4.22 2.14
CA PHE A 215 -1.65 4.06 0.99
C PHE A 215 -2.42 4.25 -0.32
N ALA A 216 -2.33 5.43 -0.93
CA ALA A 216 -2.43 5.54 -2.37
C ALA A 216 -1.03 5.48 -2.97
N MET A 217 -0.78 4.39 -3.71
CA MET A 217 0.43 4.14 -4.47
C MET A 217 0.12 4.42 -5.94
N GLU A 218 0.26 5.69 -6.32
CA GLU A 218 0.00 6.18 -7.67
C GLU A 218 1.07 5.64 -8.63
N PHE A 219 0.76 4.57 -9.36
CA PHE A 219 1.65 4.01 -10.38
C PHE A 219 1.42 4.73 -11.71
N GLN A 220 2.32 5.65 -12.08
CA GLN A 220 2.27 6.34 -13.38
C GLN A 220 2.86 5.48 -14.52
N MET A 221 2.33 4.25 -14.63
CA MET A 221 2.48 3.17 -15.63
C MET A 221 1.13 2.42 -15.67
N PRO A 222 0.80 1.60 -16.69
CA PRO A 222 -0.59 1.12 -16.87
C PRO A 222 -1.00 0.01 -15.87
N GLY A 223 -1.24 0.41 -14.62
CA GLY A 223 -1.63 -0.44 -13.51
C GLY A 223 -1.65 0.33 -12.19
N ASP A 224 -2.54 1.31 -12.10
CA ASP A 224 -2.77 2.08 -10.89
C ASP A 224 -3.89 1.49 -10.02
N LEU A 225 -3.72 1.53 -8.69
CA LEU A 225 -4.63 0.98 -7.70
C LEU A 225 -4.28 1.44 -6.27
N ASN A 226 -5.31 1.55 -5.43
CA ASN A 226 -5.14 1.78 -4.00
C ASN A 226 -6.27 1.16 -3.16
N GLU A 227 -5.98 0.93 -1.88
CA GLU A 227 -6.93 0.40 -0.89
C GLU A 227 -6.69 1.08 0.47
N THR A 228 -7.76 1.44 1.18
CA THR A 228 -7.68 1.97 2.54
C THR A 228 -7.76 0.83 3.56
N TYR A 229 -6.72 0.64 4.37
CA TYR A 229 -6.61 -0.49 5.32
C TYR A 229 -6.87 -0.09 6.78
N PHE A 230 -7.32 -1.06 7.59
CA PHE A 230 -7.41 -0.93 9.04
C PHE A 230 -6.07 -1.29 9.73
N VAL A 231 -5.63 -0.48 10.70
CA VAL A 231 -4.47 -0.78 11.56
C VAL A 231 -4.95 -1.10 12.97
N GLY A 232 -4.90 -2.39 13.35
CA GLY A 232 -5.39 -2.84 14.65
C GLY A 232 -6.92 -2.77 14.77
N ASN A 233 -7.42 -2.45 15.97
CA ASN A 233 -8.85 -2.33 16.22
C ASN A 233 -9.33 -0.92 15.85
N VAL A 234 -10.41 -0.84 15.07
CA VAL A 234 -10.90 0.39 14.46
C VAL A 234 -12.39 0.59 14.78
N ASP A 235 -12.79 1.83 15.05
CA ASP A 235 -14.18 2.18 15.40
C ASP A 235 -15.18 1.92 14.27
N GLU A 236 -16.44 1.68 14.63
CA GLU A 236 -17.51 1.36 13.67
C GLU A 236 -17.70 2.44 12.59
N ALA A 237 -17.62 3.73 12.95
CA ALA A 237 -17.77 4.82 11.99
C ALA A 237 -16.60 4.91 10.99
N SER A 238 -15.38 4.52 11.40
CA SER A 238 -14.26 4.30 10.46
C SER A 238 -14.51 3.09 9.55
N GLN A 239 -15.03 1.98 10.09
CA GLN A 239 -15.34 0.79 9.29
C GLN A 239 -16.42 1.08 8.24
N GLN A 240 -17.47 1.81 8.63
CA GLN A 240 -18.55 2.27 7.76
C GLN A 240 -18.04 3.19 6.65
N LEU A 241 -17.10 4.10 6.96
CA LEU A 241 -16.46 4.97 5.97
C LEU A 241 -15.72 4.16 4.90
N VAL A 242 -14.80 3.26 5.30
CA VAL A 242 -14.04 2.42 4.36
C VAL A 242 -14.98 1.57 3.51
N ARG A 243 -15.96 0.93 4.15
CA ARG A 243 -16.95 0.10 3.47
C ARG A 243 -17.77 0.90 2.45
N CYS A 244 -18.27 2.08 2.82
CA CYS A 244 -19.02 2.93 1.89
C CYS A 244 -18.15 3.36 0.69
N THR A 245 -16.88 3.69 0.89
CA THR A 245 -15.98 4.06 -0.21
C THR A 245 -15.69 2.89 -1.13
N TYR A 246 -15.53 1.67 -0.60
CA TYR A 246 -15.43 0.46 -1.39
C TYR A 246 -16.72 0.20 -2.20
N GLU A 247 -17.88 0.29 -1.57
CA GLU A 247 -19.19 0.14 -2.24
C GLU A 247 -19.44 1.22 -3.30
N CYS A 248 -18.96 2.46 -3.12
CA CYS A 248 -18.97 3.49 -4.15
C CYS A 248 -18.19 3.06 -5.40
N LEU A 249 -17.00 2.49 -5.23
CA LEU A 249 -16.17 2.01 -6.34
C LEU A 249 -16.81 0.82 -7.06
N GLU A 250 -17.31 -0.18 -6.33
CA GLU A 250 -17.99 -1.34 -6.92
C GLU A 250 -19.25 -0.92 -7.72
N LYS A 251 -20.05 0.01 -7.18
CA LYS A 251 -21.22 0.56 -7.89
C LYS A 251 -20.82 1.36 -9.13
N ALA A 252 -19.75 2.15 -9.06
CA ALA A 252 -19.18 2.84 -10.20
C ALA A 252 -18.73 1.87 -11.30
N ILE A 253 -17.98 0.82 -10.96
CA ILE A 253 -17.51 -0.22 -11.88
C ILE A 253 -18.71 -0.93 -12.54
N SER A 254 -19.77 -1.24 -11.77
CA SER A 254 -20.93 -1.98 -12.26
C SER A 254 -21.70 -1.31 -13.42
N ILE A 255 -21.53 0.00 -13.62
CA ILE A 255 -22.14 0.71 -14.75
C ILE A 255 -21.20 0.87 -15.96
N VAL A 256 -19.91 0.53 -15.84
CA VAL A 256 -18.92 0.74 -16.91
C VAL A 256 -19.14 -0.25 -18.05
N LYS A 257 -19.51 0.28 -19.21
CA LYS A 257 -19.67 -0.43 -20.49
C LYS A 257 -19.71 0.59 -21.64
N PRO A 258 -19.56 0.16 -22.92
CA PRO A 258 -19.70 1.05 -24.05
C PRO A 258 -21.01 1.84 -24.05
N GLY A 259 -20.92 3.12 -24.42
CA GLY A 259 -22.05 4.06 -24.47
C GLY A 259 -22.39 4.79 -23.17
N VAL A 260 -21.82 4.39 -22.02
CA VAL A 260 -21.98 5.12 -20.75
C VAL A 260 -21.02 6.32 -20.72
N ARG A 261 -21.53 7.50 -20.30
CA ARG A 261 -20.71 8.72 -20.22
C ARG A 261 -19.91 8.74 -18.91
N PHE A 262 -18.67 9.22 -18.95
CA PHE A 262 -17.80 9.33 -17.76
C PHE A 262 -18.44 10.09 -16.59
N ARG A 263 -19.26 11.12 -16.84
CA ARG A 263 -19.95 11.88 -15.77
C ARG A 263 -20.89 11.03 -14.91
N GLU A 264 -21.51 9.99 -15.48
CA GLU A 264 -22.51 9.15 -14.81
C GLU A 264 -21.84 8.35 -13.67
N VAL A 265 -20.54 8.06 -13.79
CA VAL A 265 -19.70 7.45 -12.73
C VAL A 265 -19.67 8.33 -11.49
N GLY A 266 -19.43 9.64 -11.68
CA GLY A 266 -19.43 10.62 -10.58
C GLY A 266 -20.81 10.76 -9.92
N GLU A 267 -21.89 10.69 -10.70
CA GLU A 267 -23.27 10.72 -10.19
C GLU A 267 -23.60 9.50 -9.33
N VAL A 268 -23.16 8.30 -9.72
CA VAL A 268 -23.35 7.06 -8.93
C VAL A 268 -22.58 7.12 -7.62
N ILE A 269 -21.30 7.51 -7.65
CA ILE A 269 -20.45 7.65 -6.45
C ILE A 269 -21.06 8.67 -5.49
N ASN A 270 -21.43 9.85 -5.99
CA ASN A 270 -21.99 10.92 -5.17
C ASN A 270 -23.34 10.52 -4.55
N ARG A 271 -24.18 9.78 -5.27
CA ARG A 271 -25.45 9.29 -4.75
C ARG A 271 -25.25 8.30 -3.59
N HIS A 272 -24.38 7.30 -3.76
CA HIS A 272 -24.14 6.29 -2.70
C HIS A 272 -23.50 6.90 -1.45
N ALA A 273 -22.50 7.77 -1.64
CA ALA A 273 -21.86 8.49 -0.54
C ALA A 273 -22.87 9.38 0.22
N SER A 274 -23.67 10.18 -0.50
CA SER A 274 -24.65 11.10 0.11
C SER A 274 -25.74 10.35 0.88
N MET A 275 -26.26 9.25 0.33
CA MET A 275 -27.24 8.39 1.02
C MET A 275 -26.67 7.73 2.28
N SER A 276 -25.35 7.54 2.33
CA SER A 276 -24.63 6.97 3.48
C SER A 276 -24.12 8.04 4.47
N GLY A 277 -24.44 9.32 4.26
CA GLY A 277 -24.02 10.43 5.14
C GLY A 277 -22.60 10.94 4.92
N PHE A 278 -21.94 10.57 3.82
CA PHE A 278 -20.57 10.97 3.48
C PHE A 278 -20.51 11.94 2.28
N SER A 279 -19.42 12.70 2.19
CA SER A 279 -19.15 13.65 1.11
C SER A 279 -18.06 13.15 0.16
N VAL A 280 -18.22 13.35 -1.15
CA VAL A 280 -17.20 13.03 -2.16
C VAL A 280 -16.18 14.17 -2.30
N ARG A 281 -14.92 13.83 -2.55
CA ARG A 281 -13.86 14.79 -2.93
C ARG A 281 -13.57 14.69 -4.42
N THR A 282 -13.27 15.81 -5.06
CA THR A 282 -12.91 15.89 -6.49
C THR A 282 -11.44 16.28 -6.63
N TYR A 283 -10.60 15.36 -7.08
CA TYR A 283 -9.19 15.63 -7.39
C TYR A 283 -8.94 15.96 -8.87
N ALA A 284 -9.86 15.61 -9.77
CA ALA A 284 -9.71 15.82 -11.22
C ALA A 284 -9.98 17.26 -11.69
N ALA A 285 -10.97 17.94 -11.11
CA ALA A 285 -11.25 19.37 -11.31
C ALA A 285 -12.32 19.85 -10.31
N GLY A 286 -11.97 20.67 -9.31
CA GLY A 286 -12.96 21.32 -8.43
C GLY A 286 -12.50 21.64 -7.02
N VAL A 287 -13.10 22.65 -6.41
CA VAL A 287 -12.74 23.14 -5.06
C VAL A 287 -13.55 22.42 -3.99
N TRP A 288 -12.98 21.36 -3.42
CA TRP A 288 -13.33 20.94 -2.06
C TRP A 288 -12.29 21.47 -1.09
N ARG A 289 -12.68 21.68 0.17
CA ARG A 289 -11.82 22.34 1.17
C ARG A 289 -10.77 21.38 1.69
N ASP A 290 -9.69 21.22 0.93
CA ASP A 290 -8.47 20.55 1.35
C ASP A 290 -7.38 21.60 1.65
N ARG A 291 -6.47 21.27 2.57
CA ARG A 291 -5.27 22.05 2.93
C ARG A 291 -4.04 21.31 2.46
N LEU A 292 -3.33 21.88 1.49
CA LEU A 292 -2.04 21.36 1.05
C LEU A 292 -0.96 21.72 2.09
N TRP A 293 -0.18 20.72 2.51
CA TRP A 293 0.88 20.85 3.50
C TRP A 293 2.16 21.50 2.93
N PRO A 294 3.13 21.95 3.77
CA PRO A 294 4.38 22.57 3.32
C PRO A 294 5.30 21.65 2.49
N ASP A 295 5.06 20.35 2.53
CA ASP A 295 5.69 19.37 1.63
C ASP A 295 5.24 19.54 0.17
N GLY A 296 4.14 20.26 -0.10
CA GLY A 296 3.59 20.47 -1.43
C GLY A 296 2.92 19.25 -2.05
N TRP A 297 2.67 18.19 -1.26
CA TRP A 297 2.06 16.93 -1.69
C TRP A 297 0.90 16.47 -0.79
N THR A 298 1.04 16.54 0.54
CA THR A 298 0.02 16.00 1.45
C THR A 298 -1.21 16.91 1.47
N ALA A 299 -2.34 16.39 0.97
CA ALA A 299 -3.63 17.04 1.05
C ALA A 299 -4.38 16.55 2.29
N ALA A 300 -4.65 17.44 3.24
CA ALA A 300 -5.44 17.13 4.43
C ALA A 300 -6.83 17.78 4.36
N THR A 301 -7.81 17.17 5.02
CA THR A 301 -9.18 17.67 5.10
C THR A 301 -9.19 18.99 5.90
N ALA A 302 -9.88 20.03 5.41
CA ALA A 302 -9.89 21.33 6.13
C ALA A 302 -10.62 21.29 7.48
N ASP A 303 -11.49 20.30 7.70
CA ASP A 303 -12.21 20.07 8.96
C ASP A 303 -11.56 19.00 9.85
N GLY A 304 -10.40 18.48 9.48
CA GLY A 304 -9.66 17.46 10.24
C GLY A 304 -10.31 16.07 10.27
N LYS A 305 -11.44 15.86 9.58
CA LYS A 305 -12.13 14.56 9.55
C LYS A 305 -11.42 13.54 8.67
N ARG A 306 -11.78 12.28 8.91
CA ARG A 306 -11.30 11.10 8.18
C ARG A 306 -11.71 11.11 6.71
N SER A 307 -10.93 10.43 5.87
CA SER A 307 -11.20 10.23 4.44
C SER A 307 -10.71 8.84 4.04
N ALA A 308 -11.38 8.19 3.08
CA ALA A 308 -10.97 6.91 2.49
C ALA A 308 -10.83 7.04 0.97
N GLN A 309 -10.07 6.12 0.37
CA GLN A 309 -9.95 5.93 -1.08
C GLN A 309 -9.85 4.44 -1.42
N PHE A 310 -10.38 4.08 -2.59
CA PHE A 310 -10.13 2.84 -3.30
C PHE A 310 -9.99 3.17 -4.78
N GLU A 311 -9.23 2.38 -5.53
CA GLU A 311 -8.97 2.62 -6.95
C GLU A 311 -8.67 1.34 -7.72
N HIS A 312 -9.13 1.30 -8.97
CA HIS A 312 -8.84 0.25 -9.92
C HIS A 312 -8.58 0.82 -11.32
N THR A 313 -7.57 0.28 -12.00
CA THR A 313 -7.43 0.44 -13.46
C THR A 313 -8.45 -0.45 -14.15
N LEU A 314 -9.25 0.14 -15.04
CA LEU A 314 -10.34 -0.52 -15.76
C LEU A 314 -10.06 -0.57 -17.27
N LEU A 315 -10.47 -1.65 -17.91
CA LEU A 315 -10.52 -1.79 -19.36
C LEU A 315 -11.99 -1.92 -19.79
N VAL A 316 -12.48 -0.99 -20.61
CA VAL A 316 -13.80 -1.13 -21.24
C VAL A 316 -13.70 -2.19 -22.34
N THR A 317 -14.58 -3.18 -22.30
CA THR A 317 -14.67 -4.26 -23.30
C THR A 317 -15.90 -4.05 -24.18
N GLU A 318 -16.08 -4.87 -25.23
CA GLU A 318 -17.24 -4.76 -26.15
C GLU A 318 -18.60 -4.85 -25.45
N THR A 319 -18.67 -5.54 -24.31
CA THR A 319 -19.93 -5.82 -23.58
C THR A 319 -19.97 -5.26 -22.16
N GLY A 320 -18.86 -4.73 -21.63
CA GLY A 320 -18.76 -4.34 -20.23
C GLY A 320 -17.40 -3.77 -19.84
N VAL A 321 -16.85 -4.28 -18.74
CA VAL A 321 -15.58 -3.85 -18.14
C VAL A 321 -14.79 -5.04 -17.60
N GLU A 322 -13.47 -4.98 -17.73
CA GLU A 322 -12.50 -5.85 -17.07
C GLU A 322 -11.74 -5.01 -16.02
N VAL A 323 -11.72 -5.49 -14.77
CA VAL A 323 -11.01 -4.83 -13.66
C VAL A 323 -9.57 -5.35 -13.63
N LEU A 324 -8.65 -4.64 -14.29
CA LEU A 324 -7.29 -5.14 -14.52
C LEU A 324 -6.49 -5.32 -13.22
N THR A 325 -6.74 -4.48 -12.20
CA THR A 325 -6.09 -4.54 -10.88
C THR A 325 -6.92 -5.26 -9.81
N ALA A 326 -7.87 -6.11 -10.24
CA ALA A 326 -8.70 -6.95 -9.37
C ALA A 326 -7.85 -7.78 -8.38
N ARG A 327 -8.49 -8.14 -7.27
CA ARG A 327 -7.85 -8.94 -6.22
C ARG A 327 -7.62 -10.38 -6.71
N LEU A 328 -6.46 -10.94 -6.37
CA LEU A 328 -6.08 -12.31 -6.67
C LEU A 328 -6.63 -13.26 -5.59
N PRO A 329 -6.76 -14.58 -5.88
CA PRO A 329 -7.09 -15.58 -4.86
C PRO A 329 -6.10 -15.62 -3.68
N THR A 330 -4.87 -15.15 -3.89
CA THR A 330 -3.80 -15.04 -2.90
C THR A 330 -3.80 -13.72 -2.12
N SER A 331 -4.60 -12.72 -2.51
CA SER A 331 -4.63 -11.39 -1.89
C SER A 331 -5.06 -11.46 -0.42
N PRO A 332 -4.38 -10.74 0.50
CA PRO A 332 -4.64 -10.87 1.93
C PRO A 332 -6.04 -10.38 2.29
N LYS A 333 -6.78 -11.16 3.07
CA LYS A 333 -8.18 -10.90 3.48
C LYS A 333 -8.25 -9.80 4.56
N MET A 334 -7.98 -8.55 4.17
CA MET A 334 -7.89 -7.39 5.08
C MET A 334 -9.23 -6.81 5.52
N PHE A 335 -10.34 -7.17 4.84
CA PHE A 335 -11.65 -6.56 5.04
C PHE A 335 -12.68 -7.58 5.55
N PRO A 336 -13.43 -7.31 6.64
CA PRO A 336 -14.42 -8.25 7.17
C PRO A 336 -15.50 -8.64 6.16
N TRP A 337 -15.99 -7.69 5.35
CA TRP A 337 -17.07 -7.90 4.38
C TRP A 337 -16.67 -8.67 3.12
N LEU A 338 -15.38 -8.91 2.87
CA LEU A 338 -14.90 -9.76 1.76
C LEU A 338 -14.78 -11.25 2.15
N ASN A 339 -15.26 -11.62 3.33
CA ASN A 339 -15.24 -12.99 3.85
C ASN A 339 -16.65 -13.59 4.03
N ALA A 340 -17.69 -12.90 3.56
CA ALA A 340 -19.09 -13.31 3.65
C ALA A 340 -19.53 -14.13 2.43
#